data_AF-A0A381ZY48-F1
#
_entry.id   AF-A0A381ZY48-F1
#
_cell.length_a   1.000
_cell.length_b   1.000
_cell.length_c   1.000
_cell.angle_alpha   90.00
_cell.angle_beta   90.00
_cell.angle_gamma   90.00
#
_symmetry.space_group_name_H-M   'P 1'
#
loop_
_entity.id
_entity.type
_entity.pdbx_description
1 polymer ?
#
loop_
_entity_poly.entity_id
_entity_poly.type
_entity_poly.pdbx_seq_one_letter_code
_entity_poly.pdbx_strand_id
1 'polypeptide(L)'
;MKKNHIAAAIDDDTYLCGHEWAIKSRILKVKTKINMYSAYDIPIATVEKGDRVVDRIAFNQPEAIVEKLKSYNEDTFLFINEEHNIDRMIADWSGYKKLGIKINTFGDIQGVYFKDRVDGAFGEREFPEQKMMLPEEKLVLRKANFHPVPWVDGESLRFGWMCEAIKERLEIMDYEFTNHYSNYNKDKSW
;
A
#
# COMPACT_ATOMS: atom_id res chain seq x y z
N MET A 1 5.81 14.75 8.35
CA MET A 1 7.24 14.36 8.44
C MET A 1 7.89 15.15 9.56
N LYS A 2 8.60 14.51 10.50
CA LYS A 2 9.46 15.24 11.44
C LYS A 2 10.67 15.77 10.65
N LYS A 3 11.06 17.02 10.84
CA LYS A 3 12.15 17.70 10.09
C LYS A 3 13.45 16.86 10.02
N ASN A 4 13.75 16.13 11.09
CA ASN A 4 14.94 15.30 11.22
C ASN A 4 15.04 14.18 10.16
N HIS A 5 13.91 13.66 9.66
CA HIS A 5 13.92 12.60 8.65
C HIS A 5 14.26 13.09 7.25
N ILE A 6 13.97 14.36 6.94
CA ILE A 6 14.32 14.96 5.64
C ILE A 6 15.81 15.28 5.65
N ALA A 7 16.32 15.89 6.73
CA ALA A 7 17.74 16.16 6.89
C ALA A 7 18.59 14.89 6.76
N ALA A 8 18.20 13.80 7.43
CA ALA A 8 18.88 12.52 7.29
C ALA A 8 18.81 11.96 5.85
N ALA A 9 17.66 12.09 5.18
CA ALA A 9 17.52 11.59 3.81
C ALA A 9 18.38 12.37 2.80
N ILE A 10 18.59 13.67 3.04
CA ILE A 10 19.49 14.51 2.26
C ILE A 10 20.95 14.11 2.52
N ASP A 11 21.32 13.88 3.79
CA ASP A 11 22.66 13.44 4.19
C ASP A 11 23.02 12.07 3.57
N ASP A 12 22.03 11.16 3.54
CA ASP A 12 22.16 9.82 2.96
C ASP A 12 22.05 9.78 1.42
N ASP A 13 21.89 10.93 0.75
CA ASP A 13 21.64 11.06 -0.70
C ASP A 13 20.45 10.21 -1.20
N THR A 14 19.43 10.07 -0.35
CA THR A 14 18.18 9.34 -0.64
C THR A 14 17.01 10.25 -0.96
N TYR A 15 17.23 11.57 -0.96
CA TYR A 15 16.21 12.57 -1.22
C TYR A 15 16.52 13.32 -2.53
N LEU A 16 15.77 12.99 -3.57
CA LEU A 16 15.83 13.65 -4.87
C LEU A 16 14.73 14.70 -4.95
N CYS A 17 15.05 15.90 -5.43
CA CYS A 17 14.04 16.94 -5.62
C CYS A 17 14.30 17.77 -6.88
N GLY A 18 13.25 18.42 -7.35
CA GLY A 18 13.28 19.39 -8.44
C GLY A 18 12.20 20.45 -8.22
N HIS A 19 11.87 21.20 -9.27
CA HIS A 19 10.84 22.22 -9.19
C HIS A 19 9.47 21.57 -8.90
N GLU A 20 8.91 21.84 -7.71
CA GLU A 20 7.60 21.36 -7.25
C GLU A 20 7.44 19.84 -7.14
N TRP A 21 8.53 19.10 -7.02
CA TRP A 21 8.48 17.66 -6.75
C TRP A 21 9.65 17.17 -5.90
N ALA A 22 9.42 16.08 -5.18
CA ALA A 22 10.43 15.36 -4.41
C ALA A 22 10.14 13.85 -4.36
N ILE A 23 11.20 13.07 -4.33
CA ILE A 23 11.18 11.62 -4.24
C ILE A 23 12.17 11.19 -3.15
N LYS A 24 11.69 10.40 -2.20
CA LYS A 24 12.57 9.65 -1.29
C LYS A 24 12.76 8.25 -1.85
N SER A 25 13.98 7.90 -2.22
CA SER A 25 14.30 6.58 -2.74
C SER A 25 15.71 6.13 -2.34
N ARG A 26 15.93 4.82 -2.30
CA ARG A 26 17.24 4.23 -2.01
C ARG A 26 17.46 2.96 -2.81
N ILE A 27 18.72 2.63 -3.09
CA ILE A 27 19.11 1.30 -3.58
C ILE A 27 19.37 0.42 -2.36
N LEU A 28 18.72 -0.73 -2.28
CA LEU A 28 18.92 -1.63 -1.15
C LEU A 28 20.27 -2.35 -1.22
N LYS A 29 21.00 -2.28 -0.10
CA LYS A 29 22.27 -2.99 0.10
C LYS A 29 22.08 -4.43 0.59
N VAL A 30 20.88 -4.75 1.09
CA VAL A 30 20.52 -6.03 1.71
C VAL A 30 19.14 -6.49 1.25
N LYS A 31 18.97 -7.81 1.14
CA LYS A 31 17.70 -8.46 0.82
C LYS A 31 16.68 -8.19 1.94
N THR A 32 15.46 -7.80 1.58
CA THR A 32 14.40 -7.43 2.54
C THR A 32 13.03 -7.91 2.06
N LYS A 33 12.24 -8.52 2.95
CA LYS A 33 10.86 -8.91 2.64
C LYS A 33 9.89 -7.74 2.76
N ILE A 34 8.90 -7.69 1.87
CA ILE A 34 7.74 -6.81 1.96
C ILE A 34 6.55 -7.66 2.41
N ASN A 35 6.08 -7.39 3.62
CA ASN A 35 4.88 -8.03 4.17
C ASN A 35 3.70 -7.06 4.14
N MET A 36 2.50 -7.61 3.99
CA MET A 36 1.24 -6.88 3.99
C MET A 36 0.99 -6.17 5.31
N TYR A 37 1.14 -6.89 6.41
CA TYR A 37 1.02 -6.33 7.76
C TYR A 37 2.38 -6.36 8.42
N SER A 38 2.65 -5.39 9.28
CA SER A 38 3.90 -5.41 10.06
C SER A 38 3.87 -6.49 11.16
N ALA A 39 2.68 -6.92 11.57
CA ALA A 39 2.46 -7.90 12.64
C ALA A 39 2.39 -9.35 12.16
N TYR A 40 2.16 -9.56 10.86
CA TYR A 40 1.91 -10.88 10.28
C TYR A 40 2.82 -11.12 9.08
N ASP A 41 3.26 -12.37 8.91
CA ASP A 41 4.14 -12.77 7.81
C ASP A 41 3.31 -13.19 6.59
N ILE A 42 2.51 -12.27 6.05
CA ILE A 42 1.86 -12.44 4.75
C ILE A 42 2.75 -11.74 3.72
N PRO A 43 3.61 -12.49 2.99
CA PRO A 43 4.61 -11.89 2.11
C PRO A 43 3.96 -11.47 0.78
N ILE A 44 4.31 -10.26 0.33
CA ILE A 44 3.91 -9.73 -0.98
C ILE A 44 5.00 -9.99 -2.00
N ALA A 45 6.24 -9.68 -1.60
CA ALA A 45 7.41 -9.76 -2.45
C ALA A 45 8.68 -9.71 -1.61
N THR A 46 9.79 -10.15 -2.18
CA THR A 46 11.11 -9.91 -1.62
C THR A 46 11.90 -8.95 -2.49
N VAL A 47 12.44 -7.89 -1.87
CA VAL A 47 13.37 -6.95 -2.48
C VAL A 47 14.77 -7.53 -2.38
N GLU A 48 15.46 -7.61 -3.50
CA GLU A 48 16.81 -8.15 -3.62
C GLU A 48 17.84 -7.01 -3.51
N LYS A 49 19.10 -7.39 -3.29
CA LYS A 49 20.21 -6.42 -3.26
C LYS A 49 20.38 -5.80 -4.65
N GLY A 50 20.43 -4.47 -4.70
CA GLY A 50 20.55 -3.71 -5.95
C GLY A 50 19.22 -3.16 -6.47
N ASP A 51 18.08 -3.63 -5.95
CA ASP A 51 16.79 -3.05 -6.28
C ASP A 51 16.65 -1.63 -5.70
N ARG A 52 15.98 -0.75 -6.44
CA ARG A 52 15.56 0.55 -5.92
C ARG A 52 14.24 0.41 -5.19
N VAL A 53 14.13 1.10 -4.06
CA VAL A 53 12.87 1.29 -3.34
C VAL A 53 12.57 2.79 -3.29
N VAL A 54 11.44 3.18 -3.89
CA VAL A 54 10.86 4.52 -3.76
C VAL A 54 9.86 4.49 -2.62
N ASP A 55 10.23 5.07 -1.48
CA ASP A 55 9.39 5.03 -0.28
C ASP A 55 8.26 6.05 -0.31
N ARG A 56 8.53 7.23 -0.89
CA ARG A 56 7.61 8.38 -0.87
C ARG A 56 7.83 9.26 -2.09
N ILE A 57 6.73 9.80 -2.58
CA ILE A 57 6.68 10.82 -3.61
C ILE A 57 5.89 12.02 -3.10
N ALA A 58 6.24 13.22 -3.56
CA ALA A 58 5.50 14.45 -3.29
C ALA A 58 5.60 15.34 -4.53
N PHE A 59 4.48 15.87 -5.01
CA PHE A 59 4.42 16.62 -6.25
C PHE A 59 3.24 17.58 -6.25
N ASN A 60 3.40 18.68 -7.00
CA ASN A 60 2.28 19.53 -7.39
C ASN A 60 1.65 19.05 -8.72
N GLN A 61 2.49 18.68 -9.68
CA GLN A 61 2.11 18.16 -11.00
C GLN A 61 2.74 16.78 -11.25
N PRO A 62 2.00 15.82 -11.82
CA PRO A 62 2.44 14.42 -11.91
C PRO A 62 3.56 14.17 -12.93
N GLU A 63 3.67 14.97 -13.98
CA GLU A 63 4.51 14.70 -15.16
C GLU A 63 5.99 14.55 -14.80
N ALA A 64 6.52 15.46 -13.97
CA ALA A 64 7.93 15.45 -13.59
C ALA A 64 8.30 14.20 -12.79
N ILE A 65 7.39 13.71 -11.93
CA ILE A 65 7.60 12.46 -11.20
C ILE A 65 7.51 11.27 -12.14
N VAL A 66 6.53 11.24 -13.03
CA VAL A 66 6.37 10.15 -14.00
C VAL A 66 7.65 9.97 -14.82
N GLU A 67 8.18 11.05 -15.38
CA GLU A 67 9.43 11.00 -16.15
C GLU A 67 10.62 10.56 -15.30
N LYS A 68 10.70 11.02 -14.05
CA LYS A 68 11.77 10.59 -13.14
C LYS A 68 11.66 9.10 -12.78
N LEU A 69 10.47 8.59 -12.51
CA LEU A 69 10.22 7.19 -12.20
C LEU A 69 10.48 6.26 -13.40
N LYS A 70 10.21 6.73 -14.62
CA LYS A 70 10.57 6.03 -15.87
C LYS A 70 12.07 5.91 -16.05
N SER A 71 12.84 6.94 -15.67
CA SER A 71 14.30 6.99 -15.86
C SER A 71 15.11 5.97 -15.04
N TYR A 72 14.51 5.32 -14.04
CA TYR A 72 15.20 4.28 -13.29
C TYR A 72 15.35 3.02 -14.15
N ASN A 73 16.59 2.56 -14.29
CA ASN A 73 16.95 1.45 -15.17
C ASN A 73 16.98 0.12 -14.42
N GLU A 74 17.14 0.17 -13.10
CA GLU A 74 17.13 -0.97 -12.19
C GLU A 74 15.71 -1.44 -11.83
N ASP A 75 15.61 -2.69 -11.36
CA ASP A 75 14.40 -3.23 -10.74
C ASP A 75 13.96 -2.28 -9.62
N THR A 76 12.73 -1.75 -9.72
CA THR A 76 12.27 -0.69 -8.83
C THR A 76 10.94 -1.04 -8.19
N PHE A 77 10.90 -0.97 -6.86
CA PHE A 77 9.68 -0.97 -6.07
C PHE A 77 9.22 0.46 -5.80
N LEU A 78 7.92 0.67 -5.89
CA LEU A 78 7.27 1.95 -5.64
C LEU A 78 6.18 1.78 -4.58
N PHE A 79 6.28 2.59 -3.52
CA PHE A 79 5.26 2.72 -2.49
C PHE A 79 4.50 4.02 -2.66
N ILE A 80 3.18 3.93 -2.78
CA ILE A 80 2.28 5.06 -2.93
C ILE A 80 1.09 4.97 -1.99
N ASN A 81 0.36 6.07 -1.77
CA ASN A 81 -0.92 5.98 -1.09
C ASN A 81 -1.94 5.30 -2.01
N GLU A 82 -2.36 4.08 -1.66
CA GLU A 82 -3.25 3.28 -2.49
C GLU A 82 -4.62 3.94 -2.64
N GLU A 83 -5.08 4.73 -1.67
CA GLU A 83 -6.38 5.38 -1.72
C GLU A 83 -6.38 6.64 -2.60
N HIS A 84 -5.20 7.19 -2.91
CA HIS A 84 -5.08 8.42 -3.69
C HIS A 84 -5.08 8.15 -5.20
N ASN A 85 -6.10 8.64 -5.92
CA ASN A 85 -6.28 8.37 -7.34
C ASN A 85 -5.08 8.80 -8.21
N ILE A 86 -4.52 9.98 -7.91
CA ILE A 86 -3.42 10.55 -8.70
C ILE A 86 -2.13 9.75 -8.47
N ASP A 87 -1.92 9.23 -7.26
CA ASP A 87 -0.74 8.40 -6.99
C ASP A 87 -0.81 7.09 -7.78
N ARG A 88 -1.98 6.44 -7.83
CA ARG A 88 -2.19 5.24 -8.64
C ARG A 88 -1.98 5.51 -10.13
N MET A 89 -2.45 6.66 -10.60
CA MET A 89 -2.22 7.11 -11.99
C MET A 89 -0.73 7.30 -12.28
N ILE A 90 0.04 7.87 -11.36
CA ILE A 90 1.50 8.02 -11.51
C ILE A 90 2.18 6.65 -11.61
N ALA A 91 1.81 5.68 -10.77
CA ALA A 91 2.39 4.34 -10.83
C ALA A 91 2.12 3.69 -12.20
N ASP A 92 0.89 3.77 -12.70
CA ASP A 92 0.47 3.25 -14.00
C ASP A 92 1.23 3.92 -15.16
N TRP A 93 1.21 5.26 -15.22
CA TRP A 93 1.88 6.04 -16.28
C TRP A 93 3.41 5.90 -16.27
N SER A 94 3.98 5.49 -15.13
CA SER A 94 5.41 5.22 -15.00
C SER A 94 5.79 3.77 -15.34
N GLY A 95 4.82 2.93 -15.71
CA GLY A 95 5.03 1.54 -16.13
C GLY A 95 5.15 0.52 -14.99
N TYR A 96 4.65 0.82 -13.79
CA TYR A 96 4.74 -0.10 -12.65
C TYR A 96 3.50 -1.00 -12.57
N LYS A 97 3.71 -2.31 -12.39
CA LYS A 97 2.67 -3.29 -12.10
C LYS A 97 2.40 -3.37 -10.60
N LYS A 98 1.12 -3.44 -10.20
CA LYS A 98 0.74 -3.61 -8.80
C LYS A 98 1.06 -5.03 -8.34
N LEU A 99 1.76 -5.16 -7.21
CA LEU A 99 2.05 -6.44 -6.57
C LEU A 99 1.11 -6.76 -5.41
N GLY A 100 0.68 -5.75 -4.66
CA GLY A 100 -0.16 -5.93 -3.48
C GLY A 100 -0.37 -4.64 -2.72
N ILE A 101 -0.88 -4.75 -1.50
CA ILE A 101 -1.06 -3.63 -0.58
C ILE A 101 -0.38 -3.91 0.75
N LYS A 102 0.22 -2.88 1.31
CA LYS A 102 0.79 -2.88 2.65
C LYS A 102 -0.07 -2.02 3.56
N ILE A 103 -0.57 -2.61 4.64
CA ILE A 103 -1.44 -1.97 5.61
C ILE A 103 -0.61 -1.69 6.86
N ASN A 104 -0.21 -0.42 7.03
CA ASN A 104 0.50 0.01 8.24
C ASN A 104 -0.52 0.34 9.34
N THR A 105 -1.57 1.09 9.00
CA THR A 105 -2.71 1.40 9.86
C THR A 105 -3.98 1.50 9.01
N PHE A 106 -5.16 1.54 9.62
CA PHE A 106 -6.42 1.73 8.89
C PHE A 106 -6.48 3.03 8.06
N GLY A 107 -5.67 4.04 8.40
CA GLY A 107 -5.57 5.29 7.62
C GLY A 107 -4.28 5.42 6.81
N ASP A 108 -3.47 4.36 6.73
CA ASP A 108 -2.20 4.34 5.97
C ASP A 108 -2.10 3.00 5.23
N ILE A 109 -2.79 2.96 4.08
CA ILE A 109 -2.79 1.85 3.14
C ILE A 109 -1.89 2.22 1.97
N GLN A 110 -0.80 1.49 1.83
CA GLN A 110 0.19 1.73 0.81
C GLN A 110 0.07 0.70 -0.31
N GLY A 111 0.06 1.18 -1.56
CA GLY A 111 0.17 0.33 -2.72
C GLY A 111 1.62 -0.08 -2.92
N VAL A 112 1.86 -1.38 -3.16
CA VAL A 112 3.19 -1.90 -3.50
C VAL A 112 3.22 -2.21 -4.98
N TYR A 113 4.03 -1.47 -5.71
CA TYR A 113 4.16 -1.53 -7.15
C TYR A 113 5.59 -1.90 -7.54
N PHE A 114 5.77 -2.51 -8.71
CA PHE A 114 7.07 -2.95 -9.20
C PHE A 114 7.23 -2.67 -10.69
N LYS A 115 8.44 -2.29 -11.09
CA LYS A 115 8.85 -2.12 -12.48
C LYS A 115 10.14 -2.91 -12.69
N ASP A 116 10.13 -3.79 -13.69
CA ASP A 116 11.31 -4.53 -14.15
C ASP A 116 12.36 -3.55 -14.72
N ARG A 117 13.64 -3.92 -14.60
CA ARG A 117 14.72 -3.20 -15.28
C ARG A 117 14.50 -3.13 -16.80
N VAL A 118 15.01 -2.07 -17.44
CA VAL A 118 14.82 -1.83 -18.89
C VAL A 118 15.64 -2.82 -19.75
N ASP A 119 16.79 -3.29 -19.27
CA ASP A 119 17.76 -4.09 -20.05
C ASP A 119 17.84 -5.58 -19.65
N GLY A 120 16.71 -6.20 -19.29
CA GLY A 120 16.69 -7.56 -18.73
C GLY A 120 17.04 -8.69 -19.72
N ALA A 121 18.33 -9.03 -19.87
CA ALA A 121 18.79 -10.27 -20.50
C ALA A 121 18.36 -11.57 -19.77
N PHE A 122 17.65 -11.44 -18.64
CA PHE A 122 17.31 -12.52 -17.70
C PHE A 122 15.79 -12.71 -17.48
N GLY A 123 14.94 -12.16 -18.35
CA GLY A 123 13.49 -12.33 -18.28
C GLY A 123 12.82 -11.45 -17.22
N GLU A 124 11.49 -11.55 -17.15
CA GLU A 124 10.68 -10.83 -16.15
C GLU A 124 10.89 -11.38 -14.75
N ARG A 125 10.86 -10.51 -13.74
CA ARG A 125 10.95 -10.93 -12.34
C ARG A 125 9.68 -11.64 -11.89
N GLU A 126 9.87 -12.82 -11.31
CA GLU A 126 8.80 -13.57 -10.66
C GLU A 126 8.68 -13.25 -9.16
N PHE A 127 7.44 -13.30 -8.67
CA PHE A 127 7.08 -13.11 -7.26
C PHE A 127 6.31 -14.33 -6.75
N PRO A 128 6.99 -15.43 -6.39
CA PRO A 128 6.33 -16.65 -5.91
C PRO A 128 5.47 -16.41 -4.66
N GLU A 129 5.79 -15.38 -3.86
CA GLU A 129 5.03 -14.97 -2.68
C GLU A 129 3.57 -14.63 -3.01
N GLN A 130 3.28 -14.14 -4.22
CA GLN A 130 1.91 -13.84 -4.65
C GLN A 130 1.00 -15.07 -4.76
N LYS A 131 1.59 -16.28 -4.84
CA LYS A 131 0.84 -17.55 -4.83
C LYS A 131 0.42 -17.95 -3.42
N MET A 132 1.04 -17.38 -2.39
CA MET A 132 0.72 -17.63 -0.99
C MET A 132 -0.41 -16.72 -0.49
N MET A 133 -0.71 -15.64 -1.22
CA MET A 133 -1.77 -14.70 -0.87
C MET A 133 -3.14 -15.20 -1.32
N LEU A 134 -4.14 -15.04 -0.45
CA LEU A 134 -5.54 -15.25 -0.79
C LEU A 134 -6.04 -14.20 -1.79
N PRO A 135 -7.03 -14.50 -2.65
CA PRO A 135 -7.63 -13.51 -3.55
C PRO A 135 -8.14 -12.26 -2.82
N GLU A 136 -8.69 -12.42 -1.63
CA GLU A 136 -9.25 -11.34 -0.80
C GLU A 136 -8.17 -10.39 -0.27
N GLU A 137 -6.98 -10.89 0.02
CA GLU A 137 -5.84 -10.09 0.49
C GLU A 137 -5.32 -9.14 -0.60
N LYS A 138 -5.63 -9.43 -1.88
CA LYS A 138 -5.27 -8.56 -3.01
C LYS A 138 -6.23 -7.37 -3.16
N LEU A 139 -7.36 -7.39 -2.44
CA LEU A 139 -8.37 -6.33 -2.48
C LEU A 139 -7.99 -5.18 -1.56
N VAL A 140 -8.36 -3.96 -1.95
CA VAL A 140 -8.18 -2.74 -1.15
C VAL A 140 -9.51 -2.37 -0.51
N LEU A 141 -9.46 -1.85 0.72
CA LEU A 141 -10.60 -1.16 1.30
C LEU A 141 -11.04 -0.03 0.37
N ARG A 142 -12.34 0.00 0.07
CA ARG A 142 -12.96 1.07 -0.70
C ARG A 142 -13.93 1.79 0.20
N LYS A 143 -14.02 3.11 0.04
CA LYS A 143 -15.07 3.89 0.69
C LYS A 143 -16.42 3.28 0.31
N ALA A 144 -17.16 2.84 1.31
CA ALA A 144 -18.49 2.30 1.08
C ALA A 144 -19.45 3.45 0.73
N ASN A 145 -20.05 3.37 -0.45
CA ASN A 145 -21.05 4.34 -0.91
C ASN A 145 -22.43 3.89 -0.44
N PHE A 146 -22.71 4.14 0.84
CA PHE A 146 -24.04 3.92 1.38
C PHE A 146 -24.91 5.15 1.14
N HIS A 147 -26.03 4.95 0.47
CA HIS A 147 -27.06 5.96 0.41
C HIS A 147 -27.98 5.80 1.64
N PRO A 148 -28.27 6.88 2.37
CA PRO A 148 -29.28 6.81 3.42
C PRO A 148 -30.60 6.39 2.78
N VAL A 149 -31.28 5.43 3.42
CA VAL A 149 -32.58 4.96 2.93
C VAL A 149 -33.60 6.09 3.12
N PRO A 150 -34.45 6.41 2.13
CA PRO A 150 -35.35 7.57 2.18
C PRO A 150 -36.36 7.59 3.33
N TRP A 151 -36.59 6.44 3.98
CA TRP A 151 -37.71 6.19 4.88
C TRP A 151 -37.34 6.24 6.38
N VAL A 152 -36.07 6.51 6.70
CA VAL A 152 -35.61 6.55 8.10
C VAL A 152 -35.84 7.97 8.65
N ASP A 153 -36.85 8.09 9.49
CA ASP A 153 -37.23 9.28 10.24
C ASP A 153 -36.09 9.74 11.18
N GLY A 154 -36.02 11.07 11.38
CA GLY A 154 -34.83 11.83 11.78
C GLY A 154 -34.16 11.51 13.12
N GLU A 155 -34.55 10.45 13.82
CA GLU A 155 -33.96 10.03 15.10
C GLU A 155 -33.24 8.66 15.02
N SER A 156 -33.46 7.86 13.98
CA SER A 156 -32.71 6.62 13.79
C SER A 156 -31.34 6.91 13.16
N LEU A 157 -30.27 6.38 13.77
CA LEU A 157 -28.91 6.47 13.20
C LEU A 157 -28.98 6.11 11.71
N ARG A 158 -28.47 6.99 10.84
CA ARG A 158 -28.58 6.93 9.36
C ARG A 158 -28.23 5.58 8.71
N PHE A 159 -27.64 4.64 9.47
CA PHE A 159 -27.21 3.32 9.03
C PHE A 159 -27.64 2.16 9.96
N GLY A 160 -28.63 2.34 10.86
CA GLY A 160 -29.04 1.27 11.80
C GLY A 160 -29.47 -0.03 11.12
N TRP A 161 -30.16 0.06 9.99
CA TRP A 161 -30.54 -1.08 9.14
C TRP A 161 -29.33 -1.91 8.70
N MET A 162 -28.18 -1.27 8.48
CA MET A 162 -26.96 -1.94 8.04
C MET A 162 -26.30 -2.69 9.20
N CYS A 163 -26.31 -2.12 10.41
CA CYS A 163 -25.82 -2.80 11.60
C CYS A 163 -26.61 -4.09 11.86
N GLU A 164 -27.94 -4.05 11.76
CA GLU A 164 -28.78 -5.24 11.90
C GLU A 164 -28.53 -6.27 10.79
N ALA A 165 -28.46 -5.83 9.53
CA ALA A 165 -28.15 -6.74 8.42
C ALA A 165 -26.77 -7.42 8.56
N ILE A 166 -25.75 -6.70 9.04
CA ILE A 166 -24.43 -7.27 9.32
C ILE A 166 -24.53 -8.27 10.48
N LYS A 167 -25.22 -7.91 11.56
CA LYS A 167 -25.41 -8.79 12.72
C LYS A 167 -26.10 -10.10 12.33
N GLU A 168 -27.23 -10.04 11.63
CA GLU A 168 -27.95 -11.24 11.16
C GLU A 168 -27.05 -12.13 10.31
N ARG A 169 -26.23 -11.54 9.43
CA ARG A 169 -25.29 -12.30 8.61
C ARG A 169 -24.19 -12.96 9.45
N LEU A 170 -23.65 -12.26 10.43
CA LEU A 170 -22.65 -12.83 11.34
C LEU A 170 -23.23 -14.00 12.15
N GLU A 171 -24.48 -13.88 12.62
CA GLU A 171 -25.20 -14.96 13.33
C GLU A 171 -25.44 -16.17 12.41
N ILE A 172 -25.84 -15.96 11.16
CA ILE A 172 -26.05 -17.05 10.18
C ILE A 172 -24.75 -17.78 9.84
N MET A 173 -23.64 -17.04 9.75
CA MET A 173 -22.36 -17.61 9.37
C MET A 173 -21.72 -18.45 10.49
N ASP A 174 -22.26 -18.36 11.72
CA ASP A 174 -21.85 -19.14 12.89
C ASP A 174 -20.33 -19.17 13.09
N TYR A 175 -19.70 -18.01 12.90
CA TYR A 175 -18.25 -17.90 13.03
C TYR A 175 -17.86 -17.93 14.50
N GLU A 176 -17.05 -18.91 14.89
CA GLU A 176 -16.30 -18.80 16.13
C GLU A 176 -15.34 -17.61 16.03
N PHE A 177 -15.49 -16.66 16.96
CA PHE A 177 -14.62 -15.50 17.03
C PHE A 177 -13.20 -15.95 17.34
N THR A 178 -12.38 -16.09 16.31
CA THR A 178 -10.95 -16.35 16.47
C THR A 178 -10.25 -15.02 16.73
N ASN A 179 -9.26 -15.05 17.64
CA ASN A 179 -8.56 -13.86 18.14
C ASN A 179 -8.30 -12.81 17.04
N HIS A 180 -8.72 -11.58 17.32
CA HIS A 180 -8.62 -10.44 16.42
C HIS A 180 -7.18 -10.15 15.99
N TYR A 181 -6.94 -9.97 14.68
CA TYR A 181 -5.66 -9.59 14.07
C TYR A 181 -5.24 -8.12 14.35
N SER A 182 -5.31 -7.71 15.61
CA SER A 182 -5.05 -6.34 16.07
C SER A 182 -3.74 -6.29 16.86
N ASN A 183 -2.84 -5.37 16.48
CA ASN A 183 -1.62 -5.05 17.24
C ASN A 183 -1.88 -4.63 18.70
N TYR A 184 -3.12 -4.29 19.04
CA TYR A 184 -3.52 -3.93 20.40
C TYR A 184 -3.74 -5.14 21.30
N ASN A 185 -3.78 -6.35 20.76
CA ASN A 185 -4.16 -7.55 21.50
C ASN A 185 -2.98 -8.42 21.93
N LYS A 186 -1.83 -7.79 22.20
CA LYS A 186 -0.60 -8.51 22.57
C LYS A 186 -0.75 -9.32 23.87
N ASP A 187 -1.71 -8.94 24.73
CA ASP A 187 -1.94 -9.55 26.05
C ASP A 187 -3.37 -10.08 26.27
N LYS A 188 -4.14 -10.39 25.21
CA LYS A 188 -5.49 -10.98 25.31
C LYS A 188 -6.47 -10.24 26.25
N SER A 189 -6.42 -8.90 26.31
CA SER A 189 -7.35 -8.10 27.12
C SER A 189 -8.25 -7.24 26.24
N TRP A 190 -9.52 -7.65 26.19
CA TRP A 190 -10.73 -6.82 26.11
C TRP A 190 -10.89 -5.89 27.31
#